data_AF-A0A7R9I0G2-F1
#
_entry.id   AF-A0A7R9I0G2-F1
#
_cell.length_a   1.000
_cell.length_b   1.000
_cell.length_c   1.000
_cell.angle_alpha   90.00
_cell.angle_beta   90.00
_cell.angle_gamma   90.00
#
_symmetry.space_group_name_H-M   'P 1'
#
loop_
_entity.id
_entity.type
_entity.pdbx_description
1 polymer ?
#
loop_
_entity_poly.entity_id
_entity_poly.type
_entity_poly.pdbx_seq_one_letter_code
_entity_poly.pdbx_strand_id
1 'polypeptide(L)'
;MTSRMFAEAGNLGLEKFPRKDSELIQYGTAGFRAKSDILDYVIFRMGLLAVLRSKAKKATIGLMITASHNPEPDNGVKLVDPHGEMLEHTWESLATRLANATDSELEYVLADIMKTEGIDLSKPASVFVGRDTRASSPRLSDAALNGIKALKGEAKDYGVVTTPMLHFFVTCQNTGGRYGTPTEEGYFSKLSTTFKKLQGQQATPGNYTPNILFDGANGVGAIKMKQLKKCLDNSIIIEIFNEGSGELNHKKVPVACVPTGVKHLHHKALEFDIGVYFEANGHGTVIFSQTTSSLIKTAVADTSLSSEQQSAVTRLADLIDVINETVGDALSDMLLVEVDRRAIETTDAERKCDKPSGLQDAIDSLVARFKNGRAFVRPSGTEDIVRVYAEADTQANTDLLAALVAQSVHKMAGGIGEPPAIPH
;
A
#
# COMPACT_ATOMS: atom_id res chain seq x y z
N MET A 1 -11.41 -25.58 -33.25
CA MET A 1 -10.08 -25.28 -32.66
C MET A 1 -10.18 -24.94 -31.17
N THR A 2 -11.15 -24.12 -30.75
CA THR A 2 -11.35 -23.72 -29.34
C THR A 2 -11.53 -24.86 -28.34
N SER A 3 -12.46 -25.79 -28.58
CA SER A 3 -12.67 -26.95 -27.67
C SER A 3 -11.42 -27.82 -27.54
N ARG A 4 -10.68 -28.05 -28.63
CA ARG A 4 -9.42 -28.80 -28.60
C ARG A 4 -8.36 -28.18 -27.68
N MET A 5 -8.22 -26.85 -27.67
CA MET A 5 -7.21 -26.18 -26.83
C MET A 5 -7.57 -26.27 -25.33
N PHE A 6 -8.84 -26.13 -24.98
CA PHE A 6 -9.28 -26.30 -23.60
C PHE A 6 -9.21 -27.76 -23.14
N ALA A 7 -9.50 -28.71 -24.03
CA ALA A 7 -9.29 -30.14 -23.75
C ALA A 7 -7.81 -30.46 -23.52
N GLU A 8 -6.90 -29.95 -24.35
CA GLU A 8 -5.45 -30.12 -24.18
C GLU A 8 -4.95 -29.50 -22.86
N ALA A 9 -5.42 -28.31 -22.50
CA ALA A 9 -5.13 -27.68 -21.21
C ALA A 9 -5.71 -28.48 -20.02
N GLY A 10 -6.93 -29.00 -20.16
CA GLY A 10 -7.58 -29.86 -19.18
C GLY A 10 -6.81 -31.14 -18.92
N ASN A 11 -6.39 -31.83 -19.99
CA ASN A 11 -5.57 -33.04 -19.91
C ASN A 11 -4.22 -32.79 -19.25
N LEU A 12 -3.53 -31.70 -19.62
CA LEU A 12 -2.28 -31.31 -18.96
C LEU A 12 -2.48 -31.03 -17.47
N GLY A 13 -3.57 -30.35 -17.12
CA GLY A 13 -3.98 -30.11 -15.74
C GLY A 13 -4.17 -31.43 -14.99
N LEU A 14 -4.97 -32.34 -15.52
CA LEU A 14 -5.22 -33.65 -14.92
C LEU A 14 -3.93 -34.48 -14.73
N GLU A 15 -3.03 -34.47 -15.72
CA GLU A 15 -1.80 -35.28 -15.69
C GLU A 15 -0.75 -34.73 -14.71
N LYS A 16 -0.53 -33.40 -14.71
CA LYS A 16 0.60 -32.78 -13.98
C LYS A 16 0.19 -32.01 -12.74
N PHE A 17 -1.01 -31.46 -12.73
CA PHE A 17 -1.52 -30.60 -11.66
C PHE A 17 -2.94 -31.03 -11.26
N PRO A 18 -3.18 -32.33 -10.97
CA PRO A 18 -4.52 -32.82 -10.64
C PRO A 18 -5.04 -32.10 -9.41
N ARG A 19 -6.35 -31.87 -9.35
CA ARG A 19 -6.97 -31.38 -8.12
C ARG A 19 -6.84 -32.47 -7.04
N LYS A 20 -6.27 -32.10 -5.89
CA LYS A 20 -5.95 -33.04 -4.79
C LYS A 20 -6.90 -32.97 -3.60
N ASP A 21 -7.71 -31.93 -3.51
CA ASP A 21 -8.57 -31.62 -2.37
C ASP A 21 -10.05 -31.55 -2.76
N SER A 22 -10.91 -31.97 -1.83
CA SER A 22 -12.36 -31.77 -1.91
C SER A 22 -12.80 -30.44 -1.33
N GLU A 23 -11.94 -29.76 -0.57
CA GLU A 23 -12.22 -28.46 0.02
C GLU A 23 -12.29 -27.38 -1.07
N LEU A 24 -13.17 -26.39 -0.84
CA LEU A 24 -13.33 -25.25 -1.72
C LEU A 24 -12.37 -24.14 -1.29
N ILE A 25 -11.72 -23.51 -2.26
CA ILE A 25 -10.81 -22.38 -2.04
C ILE A 25 -11.39 -21.10 -2.65
N GLN A 26 -11.32 -19.99 -1.93
CA GLN A 26 -11.88 -18.71 -2.38
C GLN A 26 -10.79 -17.72 -2.80
N TYR A 27 -11.03 -17.00 -3.89
CA TYR A 27 -10.22 -15.84 -4.26
C TYR A 27 -10.61 -14.69 -3.32
N GLY A 28 -9.74 -14.36 -2.37
CA GLY A 28 -9.98 -13.26 -1.44
C GLY A 28 -9.40 -11.93 -1.96
N THR A 29 -9.44 -10.92 -1.10
CA THR A 29 -8.94 -9.55 -1.37
C THR A 29 -7.48 -9.47 -1.83
N ALA A 30 -6.70 -10.52 -1.59
CA ALA A 30 -5.30 -10.60 -2.02
C ALA A 30 -4.97 -11.89 -2.79
N GLY A 31 -5.97 -12.46 -3.47
CA GLY A 31 -5.87 -13.69 -4.24
C GLY A 31 -6.10 -14.96 -3.41
N PHE A 32 -5.67 -16.10 -3.96
CA PHE A 32 -5.67 -17.36 -3.25
C PHE A 32 -4.50 -17.43 -2.28
N ARG A 33 -4.73 -17.89 -1.05
CA ARG A 33 -3.69 -18.20 -0.07
C ARG A 33 -4.04 -19.46 0.69
N ALA A 34 -3.09 -20.39 0.76
CA ALA A 34 -3.24 -21.65 1.48
C ALA A 34 -1.87 -22.28 1.74
N LYS A 35 -1.84 -23.48 2.33
CA LYS A 35 -0.64 -24.32 2.38
C LYS A 35 -0.14 -24.59 0.97
N SER A 36 1.18 -24.55 0.77
CA SER A 36 1.76 -24.65 -0.58
C SER A 36 1.49 -25.98 -1.29
N ASP A 37 1.15 -27.03 -0.55
CA ASP A 37 1.02 -28.40 -1.06
C ASP A 37 -0.27 -28.63 -1.83
N ILE A 38 -1.25 -27.74 -1.67
CA ILE A 38 -2.52 -27.77 -2.40
C ILE A 38 -2.61 -26.73 -3.52
N LEU A 39 -1.58 -25.90 -3.72
CA LEU A 39 -1.65 -24.75 -4.63
C LEU A 39 -1.23 -25.04 -6.07
N ASP A 40 -0.68 -26.22 -6.38
CA ASP A 40 -0.24 -26.58 -7.74
C ASP A 40 -1.33 -26.37 -8.79
N TYR A 41 -2.48 -27.02 -8.58
CA TYR A 41 -3.60 -26.97 -9.52
C TYR A 41 -4.24 -25.58 -9.56
N VAL A 42 -4.32 -24.91 -8.40
CA VAL A 42 -4.86 -23.55 -8.29
C VAL A 42 -4.01 -22.59 -9.14
N ILE A 43 -2.69 -22.65 -8.99
CA ILE A 43 -1.77 -21.73 -9.67
C ILE A 43 -1.66 -22.06 -11.16
N PHE A 44 -1.66 -23.34 -11.54
CA PHE A 44 -1.82 -23.75 -12.94
C PHE A 44 -3.08 -23.13 -13.56
N ARG A 45 -4.23 -23.26 -12.90
CA ARG A 45 -5.50 -22.71 -13.36
C ARG A 45 -5.51 -21.17 -13.37
N MET A 46 -4.81 -20.51 -12.45
CA MET A 46 -4.61 -19.06 -12.52
C MET A 46 -3.72 -18.62 -13.69
N GLY A 47 -2.78 -19.47 -14.12
CA GLY A 47 -2.07 -19.29 -15.38
C GLY A 47 -3.02 -19.30 -16.59
N LEU A 48 -3.99 -20.24 -16.61
CA LEU A 48 -5.04 -20.28 -17.65
C LEU A 48 -5.90 -19.01 -17.61
N LEU A 49 -6.36 -18.60 -16.42
CA LEU A 49 -7.20 -17.42 -16.26
C LEU A 49 -6.48 -16.13 -16.65
N ALA A 50 -5.19 -15.99 -16.32
CA ALA A 50 -4.39 -14.83 -16.70
C ALA A 50 -4.31 -14.66 -18.22
N VAL A 51 -4.24 -15.77 -18.97
CA VAL A 51 -4.30 -15.74 -20.44
C VAL A 51 -5.66 -15.26 -20.94
N LEU A 52 -6.76 -15.79 -20.38
CA LEU A 52 -8.10 -15.33 -20.72
C LEU A 52 -8.28 -13.84 -20.39
N ARG A 53 -7.81 -13.39 -19.23
CA ARG A 53 -7.86 -11.99 -18.80
C ARG A 53 -7.07 -11.08 -19.72
N SER A 54 -5.85 -11.50 -20.12
CA SER A 54 -5.01 -10.74 -21.05
C SER A 54 -5.69 -10.54 -22.40
N LYS A 55 -6.34 -11.59 -22.94
CA LYS A 55 -7.10 -11.48 -24.19
C LYS A 55 -8.34 -10.58 -24.04
N ALA A 56 -9.05 -10.67 -22.92
CA ALA A 56 -10.22 -9.83 -22.62
C ALA A 56 -9.84 -8.34 -22.57
N LYS A 57 -8.75 -8.00 -21.87
CA LYS A 57 -8.27 -6.61 -21.73
C LYS A 57 -7.40 -6.13 -22.88
N LYS A 58 -6.93 -7.05 -23.74
CA LYS A 58 -5.95 -6.79 -24.82
C LYS A 58 -4.68 -6.13 -24.26
N ALA A 59 -4.23 -6.62 -23.12
CA ALA A 59 -3.17 -6.03 -22.33
C ALA A 59 -2.36 -7.09 -21.58
N THR A 60 -1.15 -6.75 -21.13
CA THR A 60 -0.34 -7.60 -20.27
C THR A 60 -0.96 -7.69 -18.88
N ILE A 61 -1.03 -8.89 -18.32
CA ILE A 61 -1.55 -9.19 -16.98
C ILE A 61 -0.41 -9.68 -16.09
N GLY A 62 -0.40 -9.30 -14.82
CA GLY A 62 0.54 -9.83 -13.84
C GLY A 62 0.00 -11.04 -13.09
N LEU A 63 0.89 -11.96 -12.71
CA LEU A 63 0.62 -13.08 -11.83
C LEU A 63 1.74 -13.13 -10.78
N MET A 64 1.41 -12.77 -9.54
CA MET A 64 2.35 -12.73 -8.43
C MET A 64 2.15 -13.93 -7.51
N ILE A 65 3.22 -14.69 -7.28
CA ILE A 65 3.24 -15.85 -6.38
C ILE A 65 3.85 -15.43 -5.04
N THR A 66 3.00 -15.33 -4.03
CA THR A 66 3.37 -14.95 -2.67
C THR A 66 2.19 -15.13 -1.73
N ALA A 67 2.47 -15.50 -0.47
CA ALA A 67 1.53 -15.30 0.65
C ALA A 67 1.91 -14.13 1.56
N SER A 68 2.79 -13.22 1.12
CA SER A 68 3.13 -11.99 1.84
C SER A 68 3.59 -12.30 3.28
N HIS A 69 2.84 -11.84 4.29
CA HIS A 69 3.17 -11.97 5.70
C HIS A 69 2.92 -13.38 6.30
N ASN A 70 2.21 -14.26 5.60
CA ASN A 70 1.86 -15.60 6.09
C ASN A 70 3.11 -16.43 6.46
N PRO A 71 2.99 -17.44 7.34
CA PRO A 71 4.07 -18.39 7.64
C PRO A 71 4.70 -19.02 6.39
N GLU A 72 5.98 -19.41 6.44
CA GLU A 72 6.72 -19.94 5.27
C GLU A 72 6.03 -21.11 4.54
N PRO A 73 5.39 -22.09 5.21
CA PRO A 73 4.71 -23.21 4.52
C PRO A 73 3.48 -22.82 3.69
N ASP A 74 2.96 -21.60 3.88
CA ASP A 74 1.88 -21.08 3.05
C ASP A 74 2.44 -20.52 1.73
N ASN A 75 1.61 -20.43 0.71
CA ASN A 75 1.89 -19.61 -0.46
C ASN A 75 0.56 -19.08 -1.04
N GLY A 76 0.63 -18.41 -2.18
CA GLY A 76 -0.55 -17.85 -2.79
C GLY A 76 -0.30 -17.31 -4.18
N VAL A 77 -1.37 -16.90 -4.83
CA VAL A 77 -1.32 -16.25 -6.14
C VAL A 77 -2.35 -15.13 -6.20
N LYS A 78 -1.94 -14.00 -6.77
CA LYS A 78 -2.82 -12.89 -7.13
C LYS A 78 -2.58 -12.46 -8.57
N LEU A 79 -3.63 -11.96 -9.21
CA LEU A 79 -3.56 -11.40 -10.56
C LEU A 79 -3.54 -9.88 -10.48
N VAL A 80 -2.85 -9.27 -11.44
CA VAL A 80 -2.65 -7.82 -11.54
C VAL A 80 -3.18 -7.36 -12.89
N ASP A 81 -4.10 -6.41 -12.86
CA ASP A 81 -4.73 -5.84 -14.05
C ASP A 81 -3.86 -4.75 -14.70
N PRO A 82 -4.22 -4.26 -15.90
CA PRO A 82 -3.28 -3.56 -16.78
C PRO A 82 -2.63 -2.28 -16.24
N HIS A 83 -3.27 -1.55 -15.34
CA HIS A 83 -2.74 -0.34 -14.71
C HIS A 83 -1.94 -0.62 -13.43
N GLY A 84 -1.76 -1.89 -13.05
CA GLY A 84 -1.13 -2.28 -11.80
C GLY A 84 -2.11 -2.36 -10.63
N GLU A 85 -3.41 -2.33 -10.91
CA GLU A 85 -4.49 -2.55 -9.96
C GLU A 85 -4.69 -4.05 -9.69
N MET A 86 -5.38 -4.35 -8.59
CA MET A 86 -5.81 -5.72 -8.30
C MET A 86 -6.83 -6.20 -9.34
N LEU A 87 -6.98 -7.52 -9.46
CA LEU A 87 -7.99 -8.13 -10.33
C LEU A 87 -9.38 -7.51 -10.08
N GLU A 88 -10.05 -7.13 -11.16
CA GLU A 88 -11.43 -6.65 -11.11
C GLU A 88 -12.36 -7.62 -10.35
N HIS A 89 -13.15 -7.09 -9.42
CA HIS A 89 -13.99 -7.86 -8.48
C HIS A 89 -14.87 -8.91 -9.16
N THR A 90 -15.45 -8.62 -10.32
CA THR A 90 -16.28 -9.58 -11.09
C THR A 90 -15.49 -10.83 -11.49
N TRP A 91 -14.19 -10.70 -11.74
CA TRP A 91 -13.29 -11.79 -12.12
C TRP A 91 -12.77 -12.61 -10.94
N GLU A 92 -12.88 -12.12 -9.70
CA GLU A 92 -12.56 -12.92 -8.50
C GLU A 92 -13.51 -14.11 -8.36
N SER A 93 -14.78 -13.92 -8.72
CA SER A 93 -15.78 -14.99 -8.76
C SER A 93 -15.45 -16.04 -9.82
N LEU A 94 -14.97 -15.61 -10.99
CA LEU A 94 -14.53 -16.49 -12.07
C LEU A 94 -13.26 -17.26 -11.68
N ALA A 95 -12.33 -16.60 -10.99
CA ALA A 95 -11.14 -17.23 -10.46
C ALA A 95 -11.48 -18.32 -9.44
N THR A 96 -12.37 -18.00 -8.50
CA THR A 96 -12.90 -18.95 -7.50
C THR A 96 -13.58 -20.13 -8.19
N ARG A 97 -14.43 -19.88 -9.17
CA ARG A 97 -15.11 -20.94 -9.93
C ARG A 97 -14.14 -21.85 -10.68
N LEU A 98 -13.13 -21.26 -11.33
CA LEU A 98 -12.13 -22.01 -12.08
C LEU A 98 -11.23 -22.85 -11.16
N ALA A 99 -10.77 -22.28 -10.06
CA ALA A 99 -10.00 -23.02 -9.06
C ALA A 99 -10.82 -24.21 -8.52
N ASN A 100 -12.11 -24.05 -8.26
CA ASN A 100 -12.95 -25.11 -7.70
C ASN A 100 -13.60 -26.04 -8.74
N ALA A 101 -13.31 -25.91 -10.03
CA ALA A 101 -13.80 -26.88 -11.03
C ALA A 101 -13.25 -28.28 -10.72
N THR A 102 -14.02 -29.34 -10.95
CA THR A 102 -13.40 -30.68 -11.04
C THR A 102 -12.51 -30.75 -12.27
N ASP A 103 -11.55 -31.67 -12.31
CA ASP A 103 -10.69 -31.82 -13.51
C ASP A 103 -11.51 -32.15 -14.77
N SER A 104 -12.63 -32.88 -14.62
CA SER A 104 -13.59 -33.14 -15.71
C SER A 104 -14.38 -31.91 -16.15
N GLU A 105 -14.59 -30.92 -15.29
CA GLU A 105 -15.34 -29.70 -15.60
C GLU A 105 -14.46 -28.57 -16.12
N LEU A 106 -13.13 -28.69 -16.03
CA LEU A 106 -12.20 -27.61 -16.33
C LEU A 106 -12.37 -27.07 -17.76
N GLU A 107 -12.53 -27.94 -18.77
CA GLU A 107 -12.80 -27.53 -20.15
C GLU A 107 -14.09 -26.69 -20.25
N TYR A 108 -15.16 -27.17 -19.61
CA TYR A 108 -16.46 -26.50 -19.63
C TYR A 108 -16.37 -25.10 -18.98
N VAL A 109 -15.74 -24.99 -17.82
CA VAL A 109 -15.61 -23.71 -17.11
C VAL A 109 -14.79 -22.70 -17.91
N LEU A 110 -13.71 -23.14 -18.57
CA LEU A 110 -12.92 -22.28 -19.46
C LEU A 110 -13.74 -21.79 -20.67
N ALA A 111 -14.51 -22.69 -21.29
CA ALA A 111 -15.39 -22.35 -22.41
C ALA A 111 -16.49 -21.36 -21.99
N ASP A 112 -17.05 -21.53 -20.80
CA ASP A 112 -18.07 -20.63 -20.25
C ASP A 112 -17.51 -19.23 -19.94
N ILE A 113 -16.32 -19.14 -19.31
CA ILE A 113 -15.63 -17.85 -19.08
C ILE A 113 -15.37 -17.15 -20.42
N MET A 114 -14.83 -17.87 -21.40
CA MET A 114 -14.55 -17.31 -22.72
C MET A 114 -15.81 -16.74 -23.38
N LYS A 115 -16.92 -17.49 -23.33
CA LYS A 115 -18.19 -17.06 -23.92
C LYS A 115 -18.78 -15.85 -23.18
N THR A 116 -18.79 -15.88 -21.85
CA THR A 116 -19.38 -14.85 -21.00
C THR A 116 -18.64 -13.52 -21.14
N GLU A 117 -17.31 -13.58 -21.17
CA GLU A 117 -16.44 -12.40 -21.25
C GLU A 117 -16.14 -11.98 -22.71
N GLY A 118 -16.75 -12.63 -23.71
CA GLY A 118 -16.59 -12.29 -25.13
C GLY A 118 -15.15 -12.42 -25.64
N ILE A 119 -14.40 -13.41 -25.16
CA ILE A 119 -12.96 -13.54 -25.37
C ILE A 119 -12.64 -14.16 -26.74
N ASP A 120 -11.86 -13.43 -27.55
CA ASP A 120 -11.30 -13.94 -28.80
C ASP A 120 -9.95 -14.63 -28.56
N LEU A 121 -9.95 -15.96 -28.62
CA LEU A 121 -8.76 -16.78 -28.40
C LEU A 121 -7.66 -16.62 -29.45
N SER A 122 -7.98 -16.09 -30.63
CA SER A 122 -7.00 -15.85 -31.69
C SER A 122 -6.05 -14.69 -31.36
N LYS A 123 -6.44 -13.80 -30.44
CA LYS A 123 -5.62 -12.66 -30.03
C LYS A 123 -4.41 -13.10 -29.21
N PRO A 124 -3.26 -12.41 -29.30
CA PRO A 124 -2.14 -12.68 -28.43
C PRO A 124 -2.49 -12.42 -26.97
N ALA A 125 -1.80 -13.09 -26.06
CA ALA A 125 -1.91 -12.89 -24.62
C ALA A 125 -0.51 -12.77 -24.03
N SER A 126 -0.32 -11.82 -23.13
CA SER A 126 0.96 -11.54 -22.47
C SER A 126 0.76 -11.59 -20.95
N VAL A 127 1.57 -12.38 -20.26
CA VAL A 127 1.49 -12.55 -18.80
C VAL A 127 2.87 -12.37 -18.19
N PHE A 128 3.00 -11.46 -17.22
CA PHE A 128 4.21 -11.28 -16.44
C PHE A 128 4.09 -12.07 -15.14
N VAL A 129 5.06 -12.93 -14.87
CA VAL A 129 5.09 -13.76 -13.67
C VAL A 129 6.20 -13.27 -12.75
N GLY A 130 5.89 -13.14 -11.46
CA GLY A 130 6.86 -12.83 -10.42
C GLY A 130 6.60 -13.65 -9.17
N ARG A 131 7.63 -13.87 -8.36
CA ARG A 131 7.53 -14.66 -7.13
C ARG A 131 8.35 -14.09 -5.99
N ASP A 132 7.95 -14.39 -4.75
CA ASP A 132 8.77 -14.13 -3.56
C ASP A 132 9.83 -15.24 -3.33
N THR A 133 10.45 -15.24 -2.14
CA THR A 133 11.52 -16.15 -1.75
C THR A 133 11.06 -17.44 -1.07
N ARG A 134 9.76 -17.75 -1.01
CA ARG A 134 9.28 -19.00 -0.38
C ARG A 134 9.86 -20.21 -1.09
N ALA A 135 10.20 -21.26 -0.36
CA ALA A 135 10.75 -22.50 -0.93
C ALA A 135 9.84 -23.14 -1.99
N SER A 136 8.51 -23.00 -1.85
CA SER A 136 7.52 -23.50 -2.81
C SER A 136 7.35 -22.61 -4.05
N SER A 137 7.80 -21.36 -4.01
CA SER A 137 7.57 -20.37 -5.08
C SER A 137 8.14 -20.78 -6.44
N PRO A 138 9.35 -21.38 -6.57
CA PRO A 138 9.84 -21.87 -7.87
C PRO A 138 8.92 -22.93 -8.51
N ARG A 139 8.53 -23.96 -7.76
CA ARG A 139 7.62 -25.02 -8.24
C ARG A 139 6.26 -24.45 -8.66
N LEU A 140 5.71 -23.54 -7.86
CA LEU A 140 4.43 -22.90 -8.16
C LEU A 140 4.53 -21.96 -9.37
N SER A 141 5.68 -21.31 -9.57
CA SER A 141 5.97 -20.54 -10.78
C SER A 141 5.96 -21.43 -12.01
N ASP A 142 6.53 -22.62 -11.94
CA ASP A 142 6.45 -23.59 -13.03
C ASP A 142 5.01 -24.01 -13.33
N ALA A 143 4.17 -24.20 -12.31
CA ALA A 143 2.74 -24.49 -12.51
C ALA A 143 2.02 -23.35 -13.25
N ALA A 144 2.24 -22.09 -12.85
CA ALA A 144 1.68 -20.92 -13.53
C ALA A 144 2.13 -20.86 -15.00
N LEU A 145 3.43 -21.06 -15.26
CA LEU A 145 4.00 -21.03 -16.61
C LEU A 145 3.44 -22.15 -17.50
N ASN A 146 3.18 -23.34 -16.94
CA ASN A 146 2.52 -24.42 -17.68
C ASN A 146 1.07 -24.05 -18.03
N GLY A 147 0.32 -23.44 -17.10
CA GLY A 147 -1.02 -22.94 -17.37
C GLY A 147 -1.04 -21.88 -18.47
N ILE A 148 -0.14 -20.90 -18.40
CA ILE A 148 -0.03 -19.85 -19.43
C ILE A 148 0.27 -20.46 -20.80
N LYS A 149 1.24 -21.38 -20.88
CA LYS A 149 1.61 -22.07 -22.12
C LYS A 149 0.48 -22.94 -22.69
N ALA A 150 -0.32 -23.58 -21.84
CA ALA A 150 -1.43 -24.44 -22.24
C ALA A 150 -2.49 -23.71 -23.09
N LEU A 151 -2.69 -22.41 -22.85
CA LEU A 151 -3.57 -21.55 -23.66
C LEU A 151 -2.81 -20.62 -24.62
N LYS A 152 -1.55 -20.97 -24.93
CA LYS A 152 -0.68 -20.25 -25.87
C LYS A 152 -0.47 -18.78 -25.48
N GLY A 153 -0.42 -18.49 -24.19
CA GLY A 153 0.02 -17.19 -23.69
C GLY A 153 1.54 -17.04 -23.74
N GLU A 154 2.01 -15.84 -24.01
CA GLU A 154 3.41 -15.47 -23.86
C GLU A 154 3.68 -15.10 -22.41
N ALA A 155 4.64 -15.77 -21.78
CA ALA A 155 5.03 -15.52 -20.41
C ALA A 155 6.39 -14.84 -20.34
N LYS A 156 6.50 -13.79 -19.52
CA LYS A 156 7.79 -13.25 -19.06
C LYS A 156 7.93 -13.53 -17.57
N ASP A 157 8.83 -14.44 -17.23
CA ASP A 157 9.18 -14.72 -15.82
C ASP A 157 10.24 -13.72 -15.35
N TYR A 158 9.87 -12.86 -14.41
CA TYR A 158 10.79 -11.93 -13.74
C TYR A 158 11.52 -12.58 -12.55
N GLY A 159 11.20 -13.83 -12.21
CA GLY A 159 11.81 -14.53 -11.11
C GLY A 159 11.47 -13.90 -9.77
N VAL A 160 12.49 -13.76 -8.92
CA VAL A 160 12.35 -13.26 -7.55
C VAL A 160 12.20 -11.74 -7.56
N VAL A 161 11.00 -11.23 -7.30
CA VAL A 161 10.66 -9.80 -7.29
C VAL A 161 9.71 -9.46 -6.15
N THR A 162 9.66 -8.20 -5.72
CA THR A 162 8.63 -7.77 -4.78
C THR A 162 7.28 -7.64 -5.50
N THR A 163 6.17 -7.73 -4.76
CA THR A 163 4.84 -7.49 -5.34
C THR A 163 4.74 -6.12 -6.04
N PRO A 164 5.18 -4.99 -5.44
CA PRO A 164 5.15 -3.69 -6.13
C PRO A 164 5.97 -3.64 -7.42
N MET A 165 7.10 -4.35 -7.49
CA MET A 165 7.89 -4.44 -8.72
C MET A 165 7.10 -5.09 -9.86
N LEU A 166 6.40 -6.20 -9.60
CA LEU A 166 5.57 -6.83 -10.64
C LEU A 166 4.45 -5.90 -11.11
N HIS A 167 3.77 -5.23 -10.19
CA HIS A 167 2.73 -4.24 -10.53
C HIS A 167 3.31 -3.12 -11.41
N PHE A 168 4.47 -2.58 -11.03
CA PHE A 168 5.16 -1.57 -11.83
C PHE A 168 5.49 -2.07 -13.24
N PHE A 169 6.00 -3.30 -13.40
CA PHE A 169 6.32 -3.86 -14.72
C PHE A 169 5.09 -3.96 -15.62
N VAL A 170 3.96 -4.41 -15.07
CA VAL A 170 2.67 -4.49 -15.78
C VAL A 170 2.24 -3.10 -16.25
N THR A 171 2.21 -2.11 -15.35
CA THR A 171 1.85 -0.73 -15.69
C THR A 171 2.78 -0.14 -16.76
N CYS A 172 4.09 -0.34 -16.62
CA CYS A 172 5.09 0.11 -17.59
C CYS A 172 4.89 -0.50 -18.98
N GLN A 173 4.64 -1.81 -19.04
CA GLN A 173 4.38 -2.52 -20.29
C GLN A 173 3.12 -1.98 -20.98
N ASN A 174 2.02 -1.85 -20.24
CA ASN A 174 0.73 -1.45 -20.80
C ASN A 174 0.65 0.05 -21.13
N THR A 175 1.47 0.87 -20.51
CA THR A 175 1.57 2.31 -20.84
C THR A 175 2.54 2.59 -22.00
N GLY A 176 3.13 1.55 -22.61
CA GLY A 176 4.12 1.69 -23.68
C GLY A 176 5.41 2.36 -23.20
N GLY A 177 5.79 2.13 -21.93
CA GLY A 177 6.96 2.73 -21.31
C GLY A 177 6.76 4.12 -20.71
N ARG A 178 5.59 4.75 -20.88
CA ARG A 178 5.33 6.12 -20.37
C ARG A 178 5.40 6.21 -18.84
N TYR A 179 5.01 5.16 -18.12
CA TYR A 179 5.14 5.13 -16.66
C TYR A 179 6.57 4.80 -16.19
N GLY A 180 7.42 4.24 -17.05
CA GLY A 180 8.78 3.80 -16.76
C GLY A 180 9.16 2.56 -17.58
N THR A 181 10.37 2.05 -17.37
CA THR A 181 10.86 0.85 -18.06
C THR A 181 10.47 -0.41 -17.29
N PRO A 182 9.86 -1.45 -17.91
CA PRO A 182 9.40 -2.65 -17.22
C PRO A 182 10.55 -3.64 -16.89
N THR A 183 11.55 -3.17 -16.15
CA THR A 183 12.69 -3.97 -15.64
C THR A 183 13.03 -3.58 -14.21
N GLU A 184 13.79 -4.42 -13.51
CA GLU A 184 14.25 -4.11 -12.15
C GLU A 184 15.06 -2.81 -12.12
N GLU A 185 15.96 -2.64 -13.09
CA GLU A 185 16.75 -1.42 -13.25
C GLU A 185 15.87 -0.20 -13.48
N GLY A 186 14.82 -0.35 -14.30
CA GLY A 186 13.82 0.70 -14.54
C GLY A 186 13.10 1.12 -13.26
N TYR A 187 12.73 0.14 -12.42
CA TYR A 187 12.10 0.39 -11.12
C TYR A 187 13.04 1.14 -10.17
N PHE A 188 14.26 0.62 -9.98
CA PHE A 188 15.24 1.24 -9.08
C PHE A 188 15.65 2.63 -9.56
N SER A 189 15.90 2.79 -10.86
CA SER A 189 16.28 4.09 -11.45
C SER A 189 15.19 5.13 -11.28
N LYS A 190 13.91 4.77 -11.51
CA LYS A 190 12.78 5.69 -11.31
C LYS A 190 12.70 6.16 -9.86
N LEU A 191 12.82 5.24 -8.90
CA LEU A 191 12.78 5.58 -7.47
C LEU A 191 13.99 6.40 -7.04
N SER A 192 15.20 5.94 -7.32
CA SER A 192 16.43 6.61 -6.87
C SER A 192 16.62 7.98 -7.50
N THR A 193 16.30 8.14 -8.79
CA THR A 193 16.37 9.43 -9.48
C THR A 193 15.37 10.41 -8.89
N THR A 194 14.15 9.97 -8.59
CA THR A 194 13.12 10.83 -7.98
C THR A 194 13.53 11.22 -6.56
N PHE A 195 14.01 10.27 -5.77
CA PHE A 195 14.51 10.50 -4.42
C PHE A 195 15.65 11.54 -4.40
N LYS A 196 16.67 11.35 -5.25
CA LYS A 196 17.81 12.28 -5.39
C LYS A 196 17.38 13.68 -5.83
N LYS A 197 16.38 13.77 -6.73
CA LYS A 197 15.80 15.07 -7.15
C LYS A 197 15.07 15.77 -6.00
N LEU A 198 14.29 15.04 -5.21
CA LEU A 198 13.56 15.57 -4.06
C LEU A 198 14.48 16.02 -2.92
N GLN A 199 15.60 15.32 -2.72
CA GLN A 199 16.63 15.73 -1.77
C GLN A 199 17.28 17.08 -2.13
N GLY A 200 17.22 17.49 -3.41
CA GLY A 200 17.80 18.74 -3.90
C GLY A 200 19.32 18.69 -4.09
N GLN A 201 19.92 19.77 -4.61
CA GLN A 201 21.38 19.93 -4.76
C GLN A 201 22.08 20.36 -3.46
N GLN A 202 21.32 20.65 -2.40
CA GLN A 202 21.92 21.04 -1.13
C GLN A 202 22.25 19.78 -0.32
N ALA A 203 23.55 19.62 -0.03
CA ALA A 203 23.99 18.84 1.11
C ALA A 203 23.09 19.19 2.31
N THR A 204 22.61 18.17 3.01
CA THR A 204 21.79 18.29 4.22
C THR A 204 22.28 19.47 5.06
N PRO A 205 21.45 20.48 5.37
CA PRO A 205 21.88 21.60 6.19
C PRO A 205 22.37 21.08 7.56
N GLY A 206 23.67 21.23 7.86
CA GLY A 206 24.29 20.79 9.11
C GLY A 206 24.94 19.40 9.09
N ASN A 207 25.19 18.81 10.26
CA ASN A 207 25.89 17.53 10.44
C ASN A 207 24.97 16.29 10.26
N TYR A 208 23.77 16.46 9.71
CA TYR A 208 22.81 15.35 9.56
C TYR A 208 23.21 14.43 8.41
N THR A 209 23.45 13.17 8.74
CA THR A 209 23.69 12.10 7.77
C THR A 209 22.44 11.22 7.73
N PRO A 210 21.67 11.22 6.62
CA PRO A 210 20.46 10.39 6.53
C PRO A 210 20.82 8.91 6.72
N ASN A 211 20.23 8.25 7.72
CA ASN A 211 20.41 6.81 7.99
C ASN A 211 19.06 6.15 8.28
N ILE A 212 18.87 4.92 7.80
CA ILE A 212 17.70 4.08 8.10
C ILE A 212 18.13 2.63 8.39
N LEU A 213 17.51 2.05 9.41
CA LEU A 213 17.60 0.62 9.71
C LEU A 213 16.41 -0.08 9.03
N PHE A 214 16.68 -1.03 8.16
CA PHE A 214 15.67 -1.75 7.37
C PHE A 214 15.65 -3.23 7.74
N ASP A 215 14.58 -3.69 8.39
CA ASP A 215 14.33 -5.13 8.57
C ASP A 215 13.72 -5.72 7.28
N GLY A 216 14.49 -6.57 6.60
CA GLY A 216 14.08 -7.23 5.37
C GLY A 216 13.25 -8.49 5.55
N ALA A 217 12.94 -8.89 6.80
CA ALA A 217 12.14 -10.05 7.17
C ALA A 217 12.61 -11.40 6.56
N ASN A 218 13.89 -11.51 6.21
CA ASN A 218 14.47 -12.60 5.43
C ASN A 218 13.79 -12.84 4.07
N GLY A 219 13.05 -11.84 3.59
CA GLY A 219 12.26 -11.91 2.37
C GLY A 219 12.90 -11.25 1.16
N VAL A 220 12.17 -11.30 0.06
CA VAL A 220 12.55 -10.64 -1.21
C VAL A 220 12.85 -9.15 -1.03
N GLY A 221 12.21 -8.48 -0.06
CA GLY A 221 12.47 -7.07 0.27
C GLY A 221 13.93 -6.80 0.63
N ALA A 222 14.57 -7.67 1.41
CA ALA A 222 15.99 -7.53 1.76
C ALA A 222 16.90 -7.58 0.53
N ILE A 223 16.64 -8.56 -0.35
CA ILE A 223 17.40 -8.75 -1.60
C ILE A 223 17.29 -7.52 -2.49
N LYS A 224 16.07 -6.97 -2.65
CA LYS A 224 15.84 -5.81 -3.51
C LYS A 224 16.28 -4.50 -2.88
N MET A 225 16.23 -4.37 -1.55
CA MET A 225 16.78 -3.21 -0.84
C MET A 225 18.30 -3.12 -1.00
N LYS A 226 19.02 -4.25 -1.00
CA LYS A 226 20.46 -4.27 -1.32
C LYS A 226 20.76 -3.69 -2.70
N GLN A 227 19.88 -3.92 -3.68
CA GLN A 227 20.03 -3.37 -5.03
C GLN A 227 19.67 -1.88 -5.07
N LEU A 228 18.54 -1.48 -4.46
CA LEU A 228 18.12 -0.08 -4.38
C LEU A 228 19.14 0.78 -3.63
N LYS A 229 19.73 0.28 -2.54
CA LYS A 229 20.82 0.94 -1.79
C LYS A 229 21.97 1.35 -2.71
N LYS A 230 22.36 0.48 -3.67
CA LYS A 230 23.40 0.81 -4.66
C LYS A 230 22.98 1.91 -5.63
N CYS A 231 21.68 2.10 -5.86
CA CYS A 231 21.18 3.17 -6.73
C CYS A 231 20.99 4.50 -5.98
N LEU A 232 20.80 4.45 -4.67
CA LEU A 232 20.70 5.61 -3.80
C LEU A 232 22.08 6.17 -3.41
N ASP A 233 23.14 5.36 -3.50
CA ASP A 233 24.52 5.76 -3.18
C ASP A 233 24.60 6.40 -1.78
N ASN A 234 25.34 7.51 -1.65
CA ASN A 234 25.53 8.25 -0.41
C ASN A 234 24.35 9.19 -0.09
N SER A 235 23.24 9.15 -0.84
CA SER A 235 22.07 9.98 -0.54
C SER A 235 21.39 9.56 0.77
N ILE A 236 21.54 8.30 1.17
CA ILE A 236 21.06 7.77 2.45
C ILE A 236 21.86 6.52 2.84
N ILE A 237 22.26 6.43 4.10
CA ILE A 237 22.83 5.21 4.70
C ILE A 237 21.67 4.26 4.98
N ILE A 238 21.79 3.01 4.54
CA ILE A 238 20.78 1.98 4.78
C ILE A 238 21.47 0.77 5.41
N GLU A 239 21.16 0.46 6.65
CA GLU A 239 21.59 -0.76 7.33
C GLU A 239 20.47 -1.80 7.24
N ILE A 240 20.77 -2.96 6.67
CA ILE A 240 19.75 -3.99 6.36
C ILE A 240 19.93 -5.15 7.34
N PHE A 241 18.84 -5.54 7.99
CA PHE A 241 18.74 -6.68 8.90
C PHE A 241 17.85 -7.76 8.30
N ASN A 242 17.95 -8.99 8.82
CA ASN A 242 17.21 -10.17 8.34
C ASN A 242 17.30 -10.30 6.81
N GLU A 243 18.52 -10.55 6.32
CA GLU A 243 18.86 -10.43 4.91
C GLU A 243 18.63 -11.68 4.05
N GLY A 244 17.93 -12.68 4.58
CA GLY A 244 17.57 -13.91 3.84
C GLY A 244 18.35 -15.16 4.22
N SER A 245 19.16 -15.11 5.28
CA SER A 245 19.85 -16.29 5.84
C SER A 245 19.07 -16.97 6.98
N GLY A 246 18.02 -16.34 7.49
CA GLY A 246 17.10 -16.90 8.48
C GLY A 246 15.80 -17.42 7.85
N GLU A 247 14.96 -18.03 8.67
CA GLU A 247 13.60 -18.42 8.28
C GLU A 247 12.82 -17.18 7.78
N LEU A 248 12.16 -17.33 6.63
CA LEU A 248 11.35 -16.27 6.05
C LEU A 248 10.30 -15.87 7.08
N ASN A 249 10.10 -14.57 7.29
CA ASN A 249 9.12 -14.07 8.26
C ASN A 249 9.42 -14.44 9.74
N HIS A 250 10.63 -14.93 10.08
CA HIS A 250 11.05 -15.24 11.44
C HIS A 250 11.81 -14.06 12.08
N LYS A 251 11.54 -13.78 13.36
CA LYS A 251 12.05 -12.61 14.11
C LYS A 251 11.87 -11.28 13.36
N LYS A 252 10.70 -11.10 12.76
CA LYS A 252 10.26 -9.76 12.33
C LYS A 252 10.30 -8.84 13.54
N VAL A 253 10.43 -7.52 13.34
CA VAL A 253 9.72 -6.58 14.22
C VAL A 253 8.31 -7.13 14.39
N PRO A 254 7.83 -7.41 15.61
CA PRO A 254 6.66 -8.27 15.78
C PRO A 254 5.47 -7.75 14.97
N VAL A 255 5.07 -8.53 13.96
CA VAL A 255 3.99 -8.18 13.04
C VAL A 255 2.75 -8.91 13.48
N ALA A 256 1.70 -8.15 13.72
CA ALA A 256 0.43 -8.71 14.09
C ALA A 256 -0.60 -8.56 12.96
N CYS A 257 -1.32 -9.65 12.70
CA CYS A 257 -2.42 -9.67 11.73
C CYS A 257 -3.74 -9.60 12.46
N VAL A 258 -4.66 -8.80 11.95
CA VAL A 258 -5.96 -8.52 12.56
C VAL A 258 -7.03 -8.39 11.47
N PRO A 259 -8.33 -8.52 11.80
CA PRO A 259 -9.40 -8.26 10.85
C PRO A 259 -9.27 -6.88 10.20
N THR A 260 -9.71 -6.76 8.94
CA THR A 260 -9.68 -5.49 8.20
C THR A 260 -10.43 -4.40 8.97
N GLY A 261 -9.86 -3.20 9.01
CA GLY A 261 -10.34 -2.09 9.83
C GLY A 261 -9.29 -1.63 10.84
N VAL A 262 -9.01 -0.34 10.78
CA VAL A 262 -8.11 0.44 11.65
C VAL A 262 -8.26 0.12 13.13
N LYS A 263 -9.50 -0.05 13.61
CA LYS A 263 -9.80 -0.40 15.00
C LYS A 263 -9.02 -1.63 15.48
N HIS A 264 -8.90 -2.63 14.63
CA HIS A 264 -8.20 -3.86 14.96
C HIS A 264 -6.69 -3.68 14.86
N LEU A 265 -6.21 -2.94 13.85
CA LEU A 265 -4.79 -2.64 13.64
C LEU A 265 -4.23 -1.82 14.80
N HIS A 266 -4.96 -0.80 15.20
CA HIS A 266 -4.66 0.10 16.30
C HIS A 266 -4.59 -0.63 17.64
N HIS A 267 -5.64 -1.40 18.00
CA HIS A 267 -5.65 -2.15 19.27
C HIS A 267 -4.47 -3.11 19.38
N LYS A 268 -4.03 -3.66 18.25
CA LYS A 268 -2.93 -4.62 18.23
C LYS A 268 -1.56 -3.96 18.22
N ALA A 269 -1.45 -2.79 17.60
CA ALA A 269 -0.23 -1.99 17.64
C ALA A 269 0.10 -1.49 19.06
N LEU A 270 -0.90 -1.34 19.95
CA LEU A 270 -0.73 -0.94 21.36
C LEU A 270 -0.01 -2.00 22.21
N GLU A 271 0.13 -3.23 21.72
CA GLU A 271 0.89 -4.29 22.39
C GLU A 271 2.40 -4.13 22.24
N PHE A 272 2.86 -3.17 21.44
CA PHE A 272 4.27 -2.91 21.15
C PHE A 272 4.74 -1.57 21.69
N ASP A 273 6.03 -1.48 22.02
CA ASP A 273 6.68 -0.23 22.43
C ASP A 273 6.57 0.87 21.35
N ILE A 274 6.67 0.47 20.08
CA ILE A 274 6.40 1.29 18.89
C ILE A 274 5.65 0.40 17.88
N GLY A 275 4.37 0.67 17.67
CA GLY A 275 3.48 -0.07 16.78
C GLY A 275 3.24 0.66 15.45
N VAL A 276 3.77 0.13 14.35
CA VAL A 276 3.55 0.67 12.99
C VAL A 276 2.48 -0.18 12.29
N TYR A 277 1.38 0.42 11.84
CA TYR A 277 0.34 -0.33 11.12
C TYR A 277 -0.19 0.42 9.89
N PHE A 278 -0.34 -0.31 8.78
CA PHE A 278 -0.92 0.20 7.53
C PHE A 278 -1.74 -0.87 6.81
N GLU A 279 -2.90 -0.49 6.29
CA GLU A 279 -3.70 -1.24 5.34
C GLU A 279 -3.18 -1.04 3.90
N ALA A 280 -3.44 -2.02 3.03
CA ALA A 280 -3.01 -1.97 1.63
C ALA A 280 -3.65 -0.82 0.82
N ASN A 281 -4.75 -0.25 1.30
CA ASN A 281 -5.43 0.92 0.72
C ASN A 281 -4.76 2.26 1.13
N GLY A 282 -3.68 2.22 1.93
CA GLY A 282 -2.95 3.39 2.40
C GLY A 282 -3.32 3.88 3.80
N HIS A 283 -4.30 3.25 4.46
CA HIS A 283 -4.82 3.69 5.76
C HIS A 283 -3.98 3.14 6.93
N GLY A 284 -3.33 3.99 7.73
CA GLY A 284 -2.42 3.55 8.79
C GLY A 284 -1.79 4.67 9.60
N THR A 285 -1.10 4.34 10.69
CA THR A 285 -0.29 5.28 11.49
C THR A 285 0.79 4.51 12.28
N VAL A 286 1.57 5.23 13.08
CA VAL A 286 2.50 4.67 14.08
C VAL A 286 1.99 5.06 15.48
N ILE A 287 2.15 4.21 16.48
CA ILE A 287 1.72 4.50 17.86
C ILE A 287 2.82 4.07 18.84
N PHE A 288 2.98 4.73 19.97
CA PHE A 288 4.02 4.43 20.95
C PHE A 288 3.39 4.03 22.29
N SER A 289 3.99 3.06 22.98
CA SER A 289 3.47 2.62 24.28
C SER A 289 3.67 3.71 25.34
N GLN A 290 2.80 3.71 26.36
CA GLN A 290 2.89 4.68 27.45
C GLN A 290 4.22 4.57 28.24
N THR A 291 4.76 3.35 28.35
CA THR A 291 6.08 3.09 28.93
C THR A 291 7.19 3.68 28.06
N THR A 292 7.11 3.49 26.75
CA THR A 292 8.09 3.99 25.77
C THR A 292 8.09 5.51 25.71
N SER A 293 6.91 6.13 25.63
CA SER A 293 6.77 7.59 25.65
C SER A 293 7.30 8.20 26.97
N SER A 294 7.11 7.51 28.10
CA SER A 294 7.66 7.95 29.40
C SER A 294 9.18 7.81 29.49
N LEU A 295 9.74 6.71 28.97
CA LEU A 295 11.19 6.49 28.91
C LEU A 295 11.87 7.50 27.99
N ILE A 296 11.27 7.81 26.84
CA ILE A 296 11.79 8.78 25.89
C ILE A 296 11.75 10.18 26.50
N LYS A 297 10.64 10.60 27.14
CA LYS A 297 10.56 11.87 27.87
C LYS A 297 11.57 11.98 29.02
N THR A 298 11.79 10.89 29.74
CA THR A 298 12.80 10.83 30.82
C THR A 298 14.21 10.98 30.25
N ALA A 299 14.50 10.30 29.14
CA ALA A 299 15.79 10.39 28.47
C ALA A 299 16.02 11.77 27.80
N VAL A 300 14.98 12.49 27.34
CA VAL A 300 15.13 13.88 26.86
C VAL A 300 15.64 14.80 27.98
N ALA A 301 15.24 14.53 29.23
CA ALA A 301 15.61 15.33 30.40
C ALA A 301 16.95 14.92 31.03
N ASP A 302 17.54 13.80 30.60
CA ASP A 302 18.80 13.29 31.16
C ASP A 302 20.00 14.02 30.54
N THR A 303 20.67 14.85 31.34
CA THR A 303 21.83 15.66 30.91
C THR A 303 23.15 14.89 30.94
N SER A 304 23.14 13.63 31.39
CA SER A 304 24.31 12.75 31.39
C SER A 304 24.51 12.02 30.05
N LEU A 305 23.52 12.08 29.16
CA LEU A 305 23.59 11.52 27.82
C LEU A 305 24.61 12.26 26.97
N SER A 306 25.24 11.53 26.04
CA SER A 306 26.08 12.18 25.03
C SER A 306 25.24 13.14 24.18
N SER A 307 25.87 14.15 23.59
CA SER A 307 25.19 15.09 22.69
C SER A 307 24.47 14.41 21.51
N GLU A 308 24.96 13.24 21.07
CA GLU A 308 24.33 12.39 20.05
C GLU A 308 23.10 11.64 20.59
N GLN A 309 23.18 11.13 21.82
CA GLN A 309 22.05 10.49 22.50
C GLN A 309 20.95 11.51 22.82
N GLN A 310 21.30 12.70 23.31
CA GLN A 310 20.34 13.79 23.55
C GLN A 310 19.59 14.13 22.26
N SER A 311 20.31 14.32 21.15
CA SER A 311 19.71 14.69 19.87
C SER A 311 18.84 13.57 19.26
N ALA A 312 19.22 12.31 19.45
CA ALA A 312 18.41 11.16 19.01
C ALA A 312 17.13 11.02 19.83
N VAL A 313 17.20 11.20 21.15
CA VAL A 313 16.05 11.10 22.04
C VAL A 313 15.10 12.30 21.88
N THR A 314 15.62 13.50 21.64
CA THR A 314 14.81 14.68 21.26
C THR A 314 14.09 14.46 19.94
N ARG A 315 14.77 13.97 18.88
CA ARG A 315 14.10 13.66 17.60
C ARG A 315 13.04 12.57 17.72
N LEU A 316 13.25 11.59 18.60
CA LEU A 316 12.29 10.52 18.86
C LEU A 316 11.07 11.05 19.64
N ALA A 317 11.27 11.99 20.55
CA ALA A 317 10.18 12.72 21.23
C ALA A 317 9.40 13.59 20.24
N ASP A 318 10.09 14.33 19.37
CA ASP A 318 9.46 15.13 18.32
C ASP A 318 8.66 14.26 17.32
N LEU A 319 9.14 13.05 17.02
CA LEU A 319 8.45 12.08 16.16
C LEU A 319 7.17 11.52 16.81
N ILE A 320 7.18 11.30 18.13
CA ILE A 320 6.00 10.89 18.92
C ILE A 320 4.94 11.99 18.87
N ASP A 321 5.36 13.25 18.96
CA ASP A 321 4.44 14.39 18.97
C ASP A 321 3.86 14.74 17.57
N VAL A 322 4.49 14.25 16.48
CA VAL A 322 4.06 14.50 15.09
C VAL A 322 3.13 13.42 14.53
N ILE A 323 3.12 12.23 15.11
CA ILE A 323 2.36 11.07 14.62
C ILE A 323 1.03 10.98 15.38
N ASN A 324 -0.13 10.98 14.69
CA ASN A 324 -1.41 10.76 15.38
C ASN A 324 -1.52 9.31 15.87
N GLU A 325 -1.44 9.15 17.19
CA GLU A 325 -1.48 7.85 17.83
C GLU A 325 -2.88 7.24 17.99
N THR A 326 -3.96 7.91 17.57
CA THR A 326 -5.35 7.61 18.00
C THR A 326 -6.18 6.84 16.96
N VAL A 327 -5.90 7.00 15.66
CA VAL A 327 -6.52 6.23 14.55
C VAL A 327 -5.64 6.37 13.30
N GLY A 328 -5.77 5.46 12.32
CA GLY A 328 -5.11 5.62 11.02
C GLY A 328 -5.64 6.88 10.34
N ASP A 329 -4.77 7.82 10.03
CA ASP A 329 -5.23 9.20 9.90
C ASP A 329 -4.71 9.86 8.62
N ALA A 330 -5.57 9.86 7.60
CA ALA A 330 -5.35 10.61 6.37
C ALA A 330 -5.35 12.12 6.58
N LEU A 331 -5.70 12.61 7.77
CA LEU A 331 -5.46 13.97 8.20
C LEU A 331 -5.03 14.07 9.71
N SER A 332 -4.04 13.25 10.10
CA SER A 332 -2.86 13.65 10.89
C SER A 332 -1.97 14.53 10.00
N ASP A 333 -2.31 14.46 8.71
CA ASP A 333 -2.32 15.49 7.69
C ASP A 333 -3.48 16.55 7.78
N MET A 334 -4.21 16.82 8.90
CA MET A 334 -5.25 17.90 9.16
C MET A 334 -6.62 17.52 9.85
N LEU A 335 -6.76 17.78 11.15
CA LEU A 335 -8.02 17.68 11.90
C LEU A 335 -9.11 18.71 11.48
N LEU A 336 -10.32 18.56 12.07
CA LEU A 336 -11.64 18.68 11.41
C LEU A 336 -12.71 19.31 12.36
N VAL A 337 -13.68 20.08 11.84
CA VAL A 337 -14.82 20.68 12.59
C VAL A 337 -16.16 20.47 11.84
N GLU A 338 -17.29 20.34 12.55
CA GLU A 338 -18.62 20.00 11.99
C GLU A 338 -19.48 21.24 11.67
N VAL A 339 -19.97 21.35 10.43
CA VAL A 339 -20.83 22.45 9.91
C VAL A 339 -21.52 21.98 8.61
N ASP A 340 -22.75 22.44 8.35
CA ASP A 340 -23.52 22.14 7.12
C ASP A 340 -22.73 22.50 5.85
N ARG A 341 -22.50 21.50 5.00
CA ARG A 341 -21.71 21.56 3.75
C ARG A 341 -22.18 22.65 2.78
N ARG A 342 -23.41 23.13 2.87
CA ARG A 342 -23.97 24.15 1.95
C ARG A 342 -23.70 25.59 2.38
N ALA A 343 -23.13 25.79 3.57
CA ALA A 343 -22.90 27.12 4.12
C ALA A 343 -21.62 27.80 3.62
N ILE A 344 -20.65 27.05 3.07
CA ILE A 344 -19.34 27.56 2.68
C ILE A 344 -19.03 27.31 1.21
N GLU A 345 -18.71 28.40 0.49
CA GLU A 345 -18.19 28.37 -0.88
C GLU A 345 -16.76 28.93 -0.89
N THR A 346 -15.85 28.33 -1.66
CA THR A 346 -14.42 28.71 -1.68
C THR A 346 -13.90 29.01 -3.08
N THR A 347 -12.92 29.90 -3.17
CA THR A 347 -12.17 30.25 -4.40
C THR A 347 -10.66 30.08 -4.19
N ASP A 348 -9.86 30.30 -5.23
CA ASP A 348 -8.38 30.23 -5.20
C ASP A 348 -7.81 28.90 -4.66
N ALA A 349 -8.13 27.79 -5.35
CA ALA A 349 -7.75 26.44 -4.94
C ALA A 349 -8.18 26.10 -3.50
N GLU A 350 -9.40 26.52 -3.12
CA GLU A 350 -10.01 26.32 -1.80
C GLU A 350 -9.31 27.05 -0.64
N ARG A 351 -8.44 28.03 -0.94
CA ARG A 351 -7.71 28.79 0.08
C ARG A 351 -8.44 30.05 0.56
N LYS A 352 -9.46 30.49 -0.17
CA LYS A 352 -10.30 31.65 0.19
C LYS A 352 -11.76 31.25 0.29
N CYS A 353 -12.46 31.83 1.25
CA CYS A 353 -13.88 31.64 1.49
C CYS A 353 -14.68 32.81 0.90
N ASP A 354 -15.53 32.54 -0.10
CA ASP A 354 -16.39 33.54 -0.75
C ASP A 354 -17.73 33.70 -0.02
N LYS A 355 -18.25 32.62 0.58
CA LYS A 355 -19.46 32.63 1.41
C LYS A 355 -19.24 31.80 2.68
N PRO A 356 -19.78 32.22 3.83
CA PRO A 356 -20.61 33.42 4.05
C PRO A 356 -19.79 34.72 3.99
N SER A 357 -20.41 35.80 3.52
CA SER A 357 -19.74 37.10 3.35
C SER A 357 -19.17 37.60 4.69
N GLY A 358 -17.92 38.04 4.67
CA GLY A 358 -17.18 38.51 5.84
C GLY A 358 -16.44 37.42 6.63
N LEU A 359 -16.64 36.12 6.34
CA LEU A 359 -15.89 35.05 7.02
C LEU A 359 -14.40 35.08 6.65
N GLN A 360 -14.07 35.30 5.38
CA GLN A 360 -12.66 35.44 4.99
C GLN A 360 -11.98 36.65 5.65
N ASP A 361 -12.66 37.79 5.73
CA ASP A 361 -12.12 38.99 6.40
C ASP A 361 -11.88 38.73 7.90
N ALA A 362 -12.76 37.95 8.53
CA ALA A 362 -12.58 37.51 9.91
C ALA A 362 -11.38 36.56 10.07
N ILE A 363 -11.21 35.61 9.15
CA ILE A 363 -10.04 34.71 9.12
C ILE A 363 -8.75 35.51 8.94
N ASP A 364 -8.71 36.42 7.96
CA ASP A 364 -7.54 37.26 7.68
C ASP A 364 -7.16 38.14 8.89
N SER A 365 -8.16 38.69 9.58
CA SER A 365 -7.97 39.48 10.81
C SER A 365 -7.44 38.64 11.97
N LEU A 366 -7.87 37.38 12.08
CA LEU A 366 -7.38 36.46 13.10
C LEU A 366 -5.95 36.03 12.81
N VAL A 367 -5.66 35.66 11.57
CA VAL A 367 -4.33 35.25 11.09
C VAL A 367 -3.28 36.33 11.37
N ALA A 368 -3.60 37.61 11.11
CA ALA A 368 -2.70 38.74 11.32
C ALA A 368 -2.25 38.94 12.79
N ARG A 369 -2.92 38.31 13.76
CA ARG A 369 -2.58 38.41 15.19
C ARG A 369 -1.46 37.45 15.62
N PHE A 370 -1.12 36.47 14.78
CA PHE A 370 -0.17 35.41 15.11
C PHE A 370 1.06 35.49 14.20
N LYS A 371 2.26 35.36 14.79
CA LYS A 371 3.50 35.33 14.03
C LYS A 371 3.54 34.04 13.19
N ASN A 372 3.87 34.16 11.91
CA ASN A 372 3.76 33.09 10.91
C ASN A 372 2.34 32.48 10.81
N GLY A 373 1.31 33.23 11.20
CA GLY A 373 -0.07 32.78 11.11
C GLY A 373 -0.49 32.51 9.67
N ARG A 374 -1.16 31.38 9.44
CA ARG A 374 -1.94 31.11 8.22
C ARG A 374 -3.10 30.19 8.56
N ALA A 375 -4.29 30.48 8.04
CA ALA A 375 -5.47 29.65 8.23
C ALA A 375 -6.38 29.72 7.01
N PHE A 376 -7.13 28.66 6.75
CA PHE A 376 -8.17 28.63 5.72
C PHE A 376 -9.22 27.57 6.05
N VAL A 377 -10.38 27.63 5.39
CA VAL A 377 -11.52 26.75 5.67
C VAL A 377 -12.09 26.21 4.36
N ARG A 378 -12.55 24.95 4.37
CA ARG A 378 -13.15 24.32 3.19
C ARG A 378 -14.23 23.31 3.56
N PRO A 379 -15.26 23.10 2.72
CA PRO A 379 -16.19 21.99 2.90
C PRO A 379 -15.49 20.64 2.62
N SER A 380 -15.93 19.58 3.31
CA SER A 380 -15.52 18.21 2.98
C SER A 380 -16.25 17.66 1.75
N GLY A 381 -15.55 16.87 0.94
CA GLY A 381 -16.11 16.22 -0.25
C GLY A 381 -16.88 14.92 0.06
N THR A 382 -16.64 14.33 1.22
CA THR A 382 -17.10 12.99 1.63
C THR A 382 -18.00 12.99 2.86
N GLU A 383 -18.08 14.12 3.58
CA GLU A 383 -18.73 14.23 4.90
C GLU A 383 -19.40 15.61 5.02
N ASP A 384 -20.40 15.75 5.90
CA ASP A 384 -21.18 16.98 6.10
C ASP A 384 -20.55 17.89 7.17
N ILE A 385 -19.37 18.42 6.85
CA ILE A 385 -18.46 19.12 7.77
C ILE A 385 -17.66 20.21 7.04
N VAL A 386 -17.06 21.13 7.80
CA VAL A 386 -16.09 22.12 7.30
C VAL A 386 -14.74 21.93 7.99
N ARG A 387 -13.70 21.72 7.18
CA ARG A 387 -12.33 21.56 7.66
C ARG A 387 -11.72 22.94 7.91
N VAL A 388 -11.06 23.10 9.05
CA VAL A 388 -10.33 24.32 9.44
C VAL A 388 -8.85 23.98 9.52
N TYR A 389 -8.04 24.71 8.75
CA TYR A 389 -6.59 24.67 8.83
C TYR A 389 -6.07 25.86 9.61
N ALA A 390 -5.05 25.67 10.45
CA ALA A 390 -4.26 26.76 11.02
C ALA A 390 -2.79 26.32 11.23
N GLU A 391 -1.86 27.25 11.04
CA GLU A 391 -0.44 27.15 11.40
C GLU A 391 0.02 28.48 11.99
N ALA A 392 0.94 28.44 12.96
CA ALA A 392 1.60 29.60 13.55
C ALA A 392 3.02 29.22 14.04
N ASP A 393 3.75 30.18 14.63
CA ASP A 393 5.13 30.00 15.10
C ASP A 393 5.30 29.09 16.33
N THR A 394 4.23 28.83 17.09
CA THR A 394 4.23 27.94 18.26
C THR A 394 2.95 27.10 18.31
N GLN A 395 3.01 25.93 18.94
CA GLN A 395 1.84 25.06 19.12
C GLN A 395 0.67 25.79 19.79
N ALA A 396 0.93 26.52 20.87
CA ALA A 396 -0.09 27.29 21.58
C ALA A 396 -0.78 28.34 20.67
N ASN A 397 -0.01 29.02 19.81
CA ASN A 397 -0.56 29.97 18.85
C ASN A 397 -1.35 29.27 17.73
N THR A 398 -0.90 28.10 17.28
CA THR A 398 -1.60 27.28 16.27
C THR A 398 -2.94 26.81 16.80
N ASP A 399 -2.97 26.25 18.01
CA ASP A 399 -4.19 25.74 18.66
C ASP A 399 -5.19 26.87 18.91
N LEU A 400 -4.70 28.02 19.40
CA LEU A 400 -5.52 29.19 19.63
C LEU A 400 -6.07 29.77 18.31
N LEU A 401 -5.25 29.86 17.25
CA LEU A 401 -5.69 30.32 15.94
C LEU A 401 -6.73 29.37 15.33
N ALA A 402 -6.51 28.06 15.40
CA ALA A 402 -7.45 27.04 14.94
C ALA A 402 -8.80 27.17 15.64
N ALA A 403 -8.80 27.30 16.97
CA ALA A 403 -10.01 27.44 17.77
C ALA A 403 -10.77 28.73 17.46
N LEU A 404 -10.07 29.87 17.30
CA LEU A 404 -10.69 31.15 16.96
C LEU A 404 -11.30 31.15 15.56
N VAL A 405 -10.63 30.52 14.59
CA VAL A 405 -11.16 30.35 13.22
C VAL A 405 -12.36 29.40 13.24
N ALA A 406 -12.27 28.27 13.94
CA ALA A 406 -13.36 27.32 14.10
C ALA A 406 -14.59 27.95 14.77
N GLN A 407 -14.42 28.81 15.78
CA GLN A 407 -15.52 29.59 16.34
C GLN A 407 -16.13 30.58 15.34
N SER A 408 -15.29 31.24 14.53
CA SER A 408 -15.76 32.17 13.51
C SER A 408 -16.59 31.45 12.44
N VAL A 409 -16.12 30.27 12.00
CA VAL A 409 -16.86 29.36 11.12
C VAL A 409 -18.18 28.94 11.76
N HIS A 410 -18.16 28.42 12.98
CA HIS A 410 -19.36 27.97 13.69
C HIS A 410 -20.39 29.11 13.81
N LYS A 411 -19.94 30.33 14.15
CA LYS A 411 -20.82 31.49 14.32
C LYS A 411 -21.37 32.01 12.99
N MET A 412 -20.57 32.06 11.94
CA MET A 412 -20.92 32.75 10.69
C MET A 412 -21.52 31.82 9.63
N ALA A 413 -21.19 30.53 9.68
CA ALA A 413 -21.66 29.50 8.76
C ALA A 413 -22.78 28.60 9.35
N GLY A 414 -23.34 28.96 10.50
CA GLY A 414 -24.49 28.26 11.10
C GLY A 414 -24.13 26.88 11.67
N GLY A 415 -23.04 26.81 12.44
CA GLY A 415 -22.59 25.59 13.12
C GLY A 415 -23.66 24.99 14.04
N ILE A 416 -23.66 23.66 14.11
CA ILE A 416 -24.61 22.85 14.86
C ILE A 416 -23.89 22.30 16.09
N GLY A 417 -24.46 22.53 17.28
CA GLY A 417 -23.89 22.08 18.54
C GLY A 417 -23.23 23.21 19.35
N GLU A 418 -22.40 22.82 20.32
CA GLU A 418 -21.65 23.77 21.14
C GLU A 418 -20.45 24.34 20.35
N PRO A 419 -20.16 25.65 20.49
CA PRO A 419 -19.05 26.26 19.78
C PRO A 419 -17.70 25.65 20.22
N PRO A 420 -16.71 25.55 19.31
CA PRO A 420 -15.39 25.04 19.62
C PRO A 420 -14.75 25.76 20.83
N ALA A 421 -14.21 24.99 21.78
CA ALA A 421 -13.57 25.55 22.97
C ALA A 421 -12.26 26.26 22.62
N ILE A 422 -11.99 27.39 23.27
CA ILE A 422 -10.70 28.10 23.14
C ILE A 422 -9.71 27.52 24.14
N PRO A 423 -8.54 27.03 23.70
CA PRO A 423 -7.46 26.61 24.59
C PRO A 423 -6.98 27.78 25.46
N HIS A 424 -6.69 27.52 26.74
CA HIS A 424 -6.18 28.51 27.70
C HIS A 424 -4.66 28.66 27.66
#